data_AF-A0A0E3JPC2-F1
#
_entry.id   AF-A0A0E3JPC2-F1
#
_cell.length_a   1.000
_cell.length_b   1.000
_cell.length_c   1.000
_cell.angle_alpha   90.00
_cell.angle_beta   90.00
_cell.angle_gamma   90.00
#
_symmetry.space_group_name_H-M   'P 1'
#
loop_
_entity.id
_entity.type
_entity.pdbx_description
1 polymer ?
#
loop_
_entity_poly.entity_id
_entity_poly.type
_entity_poly.pdbx_seq_one_letter_code
_entity_poly.pdbx_strand_id
1 'polypeptide(L)'
;MINFSKEELNYIKKEMKKVLDIWEHGTKEELKKYIDKECSGVCLDTVLLISRNDWFLLNTVNKNDYINKKIVDYCYYGLGMWVWVDTYMDTKEEVFEYIPDVTYCELFEKIIGDDNDVELVIY
;
A
#
# COMPACT_ATOMS: atom_id res chain seq x y z
N MET A 1 3.34 3.19 -14.36
CA MET A 1 2.61 4.09 -13.43
C MET A 1 1.23 3.49 -13.26
N ILE A 2 0.88 3.15 -12.03
CA ILE A 2 -0.36 2.45 -11.75
C ILE A 2 -1.51 3.45 -11.65
N ASN A 3 -2.57 3.25 -12.44
CA ASN A 3 -3.74 4.12 -12.38
C ASN A 3 -4.74 3.61 -11.33
N PHE A 4 -4.92 4.40 -10.28
CA PHE A 4 -5.84 4.08 -9.20
C PHE A 4 -7.23 4.68 -9.44
N SER A 5 -8.27 3.90 -9.17
CA SER A 5 -9.65 4.38 -9.18
C SER A 5 -9.93 5.27 -7.96
N LYS A 6 -11.05 6.00 -7.99
CA LYS A 6 -11.48 6.80 -6.83
C LYS A 6 -11.79 5.91 -5.62
N GLU A 7 -12.35 4.73 -5.86
CA GLU A 7 -12.68 3.75 -4.83
C GLU A 7 -11.42 3.22 -4.15
N GLU A 8 -10.42 2.84 -4.94
CA GLU A 8 -9.11 2.41 -4.48
C GLU A 8 -8.40 3.49 -3.66
N LEU A 9 -8.38 4.74 -4.14
CA LEU A 9 -7.77 5.85 -3.40
C LEU A 9 -8.49 6.13 -2.07
N ASN A 10 -9.82 5.95 -2.03
CA ASN A 10 -10.57 6.07 -0.77
C ASN A 10 -10.27 4.91 0.19
N TYR A 11 -10.11 3.70 -0.34
CA TYR A 11 -9.69 2.53 0.42
C TYR A 11 -8.31 2.76 1.05
N ILE A 12 -7.33 3.13 0.23
CA ILE A 12 -5.95 3.42 0.67
C ILE A 12 -5.96 4.54 1.73
N LYS A 13 -6.72 5.62 1.51
CA LYS A 13 -6.89 6.69 2.50
C LYS A 13 -7.43 6.18 3.84
N LYS A 14 -8.41 5.28 3.81
CA LYS A 14 -9.01 4.69 5.02
C LYS A 14 -7.97 3.86 5.78
N GLU A 15 -7.17 3.06 5.08
CA GLU A 15 -6.12 2.26 5.70
C GLU A 15 -5.00 3.15 6.27
N MET A 16 -4.55 4.16 5.54
CA MET A 16 -3.57 5.15 6.02
C MET A 16 -4.06 5.88 7.27
N LYS A 17 -5.36 6.14 7.40
CA LYS A 17 -5.94 6.76 8.60
C LYS A 17 -5.82 5.87 9.84
N LYS A 18 -5.90 4.54 9.70
CA LYS A 18 -5.69 3.63 10.85
C LYS A 18 -4.25 3.73 11.36
N VAL A 19 -3.29 3.83 10.43
CA VAL A 19 -1.87 4.04 10.77
C VAL A 19 -1.67 5.39 11.46
N LEU A 20 -2.29 6.44 10.94
CA LEU A 20 -2.20 7.77 11.53
C LEU A 20 -2.80 7.81 12.94
N ASP A 21 -3.89 7.09 13.18
CA ASP A 21 -4.51 6.96 14.50
C ASP A 21 -3.54 6.32 15.53
N ILE A 22 -2.84 5.25 15.13
CA ILE A 22 -1.79 4.64 15.97
C ILE A 22 -0.67 5.65 16.25
N TRP A 23 -0.25 6.44 15.24
CA TRP A 23 0.78 7.46 15.42
C TRP A 23 0.38 8.58 16.37
N GLU A 24 -0.86 9.09 16.27
CA GLU A 24 -1.32 10.25 17.04
C GLU A 24 -1.85 9.89 18.43
N HIS A 25 -2.39 8.69 18.59
CA HIS A 25 -3.15 8.30 19.78
C HIS A 25 -2.72 6.95 20.38
N GLY A 26 -1.93 6.16 19.65
CA GLY A 26 -1.43 4.87 20.13
C GLY A 26 -0.33 5.00 21.19
N THR A 27 -0.08 3.88 21.86
CA THR A 27 1.05 3.71 22.77
C THR A 27 2.37 3.57 22.02
N LYS A 28 3.48 3.78 22.73
CA LYS A 28 4.82 3.57 22.17
C LYS A 28 5.03 2.14 21.70
N GLU A 29 4.48 1.17 22.43
CA GLU A 29 4.54 -0.25 22.11
C GLU A 29 3.78 -0.59 20.83
N GLU A 30 2.58 -0.02 20.64
CA GLU A 30 1.78 -0.19 19.42
C GLU A 30 2.50 0.41 18.20
N LEU A 31 3.01 1.64 18.33
CA LEU A 31 3.76 2.28 17.26
C LEU A 31 5.04 1.49 16.91
N LYS A 32 5.77 1.01 17.93
CA LYS A 32 6.97 0.19 17.71
C LYS A 32 6.62 -1.13 17.02
N LYS A 33 5.54 -1.81 17.43
CA LYS A 33 5.07 -3.04 16.77
C LYS A 33 4.75 -2.78 15.31
N TYR A 34 4.05 -1.69 15.00
CA TYR A 34 3.72 -1.32 13.64
C TYR A 34 4.97 -1.10 12.77
N ILE A 35 5.94 -0.30 13.26
CA ILE A 35 7.19 0.00 12.55
C ILE A 35 8.05 -1.25 12.35
N ASP A 36 8.26 -2.03 13.42
CA ASP A 36 9.22 -3.13 13.43
C ASP A 36 8.68 -4.39 12.74
N LYS A 37 7.36 -4.62 12.74
CA LYS A 37 6.78 -5.91 12.36
C LYS A 37 5.74 -5.86 11.25
N GLU A 38 4.99 -4.76 11.10
CA GLU A 38 3.78 -4.77 10.27
C GLU A 38 3.97 -4.06 8.92
N CYS A 39 4.71 -2.94 8.87
CA CYS A 39 4.76 -2.13 7.64
C CYS A 39 6.11 -1.57 7.24
N SER A 40 7.19 -1.75 8.03
CA SER A 40 8.46 -1.03 7.87
C SER A 40 8.31 0.50 8.03
N GLY A 41 9.30 1.19 8.58
CA GLY A 41 9.24 2.64 8.85
C GLY A 41 8.92 3.51 7.63
N VAL A 42 9.25 3.01 6.42
CA VAL A 42 9.00 3.70 5.14
C VAL A 42 7.50 3.93 4.89
N CYS A 43 6.62 3.05 5.35
CA CYS A 43 5.17 3.22 5.18
C CYS A 43 4.61 4.33 6.06
N LEU A 44 5.17 4.51 7.26
CA LEU A 44 4.79 5.59 8.16
C LEU A 44 5.17 6.95 7.56
N ASP A 45 6.35 7.08 6.96
CA ASP A 45 6.77 8.30 6.29
C ASP A 45 5.82 8.68 5.15
N THR A 46 5.36 7.71 4.35
CA THR A 46 4.34 7.94 3.31
C THR A 46 3.03 8.42 3.92
N VAL A 47 2.54 7.78 4.98
CA VAL A 47 1.30 8.19 5.66
C VAL A 47 1.42 9.63 6.18
N LEU A 48 2.53 9.98 6.81
CA LEU A 48 2.78 11.34 7.31
C LEU A 48 2.88 12.36 6.17
N LEU A 49 3.60 12.05 5.09
CA LEU A 49 3.68 12.91 3.91
C LEU A 49 2.29 13.22 3.33
N ILE A 50 1.47 12.19 3.11
CA ILE A 50 0.14 12.36 2.52
C ILE A 50 -0.82 13.08 3.48
N SER A 51 -0.84 12.69 4.75
CA SER A 51 -1.77 13.25 5.75
C SER A 51 -1.48 14.70 6.12
N ARG A 52 -0.20 15.08 6.24
CA ARG A 52 0.20 16.45 6.61
C ARG A 52 0.01 17.47 5.48
N ASN A 53 -0.34 17.00 4.29
CA ASN A 53 -0.75 17.83 3.15
C ASN A 53 -2.26 17.76 2.92
N ASP A 54 -3.06 17.64 3.98
CA ASP A 54 -4.53 17.56 3.93
C ASP A 54 -5.08 16.51 2.96
N TRP A 55 -4.33 15.42 2.74
CA TRP A 55 -4.64 14.38 1.76
C TRP A 55 -4.70 14.87 0.31
N PHE A 56 -4.30 16.11 0.02
CA PHE A 56 -4.32 16.69 -1.31
C PHE A 56 -3.49 15.88 -2.30
N LEU A 57 -2.36 15.33 -1.83
CA LEU A 57 -1.44 14.52 -2.63
C LEU A 57 -2.12 13.29 -3.23
N LEU A 58 -3.17 12.74 -2.60
CA LEU A 58 -3.95 11.63 -3.19
C LEU A 58 -4.63 12.02 -4.51
N ASN A 59 -4.98 13.29 -4.70
CA ASN A 59 -5.58 13.77 -5.96
C ASN A 59 -4.57 13.85 -7.11
N THR A 60 -3.28 13.67 -6.82
CA THR A 60 -2.19 13.77 -7.80
C THR A 60 -1.57 12.42 -8.15
N VAL A 61 -1.98 11.33 -7.49
CA VAL A 61 -1.39 9.98 -7.61
C VAL A 61 -1.32 9.50 -9.06
N ASN A 62 -2.37 9.70 -9.86
CA ASN A 62 -2.39 9.26 -11.27
C ASN A 62 -1.72 10.24 -12.25
N LYS A 63 -1.07 11.28 -11.72
CA LYS A 63 -0.46 12.38 -12.51
C LYS A 63 0.99 12.65 -12.13
N ASN A 64 1.49 11.97 -11.10
CA ASN A 64 2.79 12.24 -10.50
C ASN A 64 3.44 10.90 -10.12
N ASP A 65 4.47 10.50 -10.86
CA ASP A 65 5.15 9.21 -10.68
C ASP A 65 5.74 9.04 -9.28
N TYR A 66 6.24 10.11 -8.66
CA TYR A 66 6.80 10.05 -7.31
C TYR A 66 5.73 9.72 -6.29
N ILE A 67 4.59 10.42 -6.33
CA ILE A 67 3.47 10.15 -5.43
C ILE A 67 2.85 8.79 -5.75
N ASN A 68 2.74 8.43 -7.03
CA ASN A 68 2.29 7.12 -7.46
C ASN A 68 3.12 5.99 -6.83
N LYS A 69 4.44 6.06 -6.97
CA LYS A 69 5.37 5.09 -6.40
C LYS A 69 5.22 5.00 -4.88
N LYS A 70 5.07 6.12 -4.18
CA LYS A 70 4.82 6.12 -2.73
C LYS A 70 3.53 5.40 -2.34
N ILE A 71 2.47 5.54 -3.13
CA ILE A 71 1.22 4.79 -2.92
C ILE A 71 1.41 3.31 -3.21
N VAL A 72 2.11 2.95 -4.29
CA VAL A 72 2.43 1.55 -4.61
C VAL A 72 3.24 0.91 -3.48
N ASP A 73 4.30 1.57 -3.01
CA ASP A 73 5.13 1.12 -1.88
C ASP A 73 4.26 0.92 -0.62
N TYR A 74 3.37 1.88 -0.33
CA TYR A 74 2.45 1.76 0.81
C TYR A 74 1.46 0.61 0.64
N CYS A 75 0.92 0.36 -0.55
CA CYS A 75 0.04 -0.79 -0.76
C CYS A 75 0.82 -2.11 -0.58
N TYR A 76 2.00 -2.20 -1.18
CA TYR A 76 2.83 -3.41 -1.12
C TYR A 76 3.24 -3.77 0.32
N TYR A 77 3.87 -2.82 1.02
CA TYR A 77 4.39 -3.03 2.36
C TYR A 77 3.38 -2.71 3.46
N GLY A 78 2.65 -1.61 3.30
CA GLY A 78 1.73 -1.06 4.31
C GLY A 78 0.40 -1.81 4.41
N LEU A 79 -0.07 -2.43 3.32
CA LEU A 79 -1.23 -3.32 3.34
C LEU A 79 -0.82 -4.80 3.42
N GLY A 80 0.46 -5.10 3.56
CA GLY A 80 0.97 -6.46 3.73
C GLY A 80 0.85 -7.34 2.49
N MET A 81 0.74 -6.78 1.29
CA MET A 81 0.62 -7.56 0.05
C MET A 81 1.86 -8.42 -0.23
N TRP A 82 3.03 -7.97 0.22
CA TRP A 82 4.29 -8.72 0.15
C TRP A 82 4.19 -10.14 0.73
N VAL A 83 3.32 -10.36 1.72
CA VAL A 83 3.14 -11.69 2.34
C VAL A 83 2.62 -12.68 1.30
N TRP A 84 1.69 -12.27 0.44
CA TRP A 84 1.10 -13.13 -0.57
C TRP A 84 2.11 -13.49 -1.67
N VAL A 85 2.92 -12.51 -2.07
CA VAL A 85 4.01 -12.70 -3.03
C VAL A 85 5.06 -13.67 -2.47
N ASP A 86 5.47 -13.51 -1.21
CA ASP A 86 6.42 -14.43 -0.55
C ASP A 86 5.85 -15.85 -0.38
N THR A 87 4.51 -16.00 -0.43
CA THR A 87 3.83 -17.29 -0.47
C THR A 87 3.54 -17.81 -1.88
N TYR A 88 4.08 -17.19 -2.93
CA TYR A 88 3.90 -17.57 -4.34
C TYR A 88 2.44 -17.51 -4.82
N MET A 89 1.66 -16.54 -4.32
CA MET A 89 0.35 -16.22 -4.88
C MET A 89 0.51 -15.11 -5.92
N ASP A 90 -0.11 -15.29 -7.09
CA ASP A 90 0.02 -14.37 -8.22
C ASP A 90 -1.33 -13.78 -8.65
N THR A 91 -2.44 -14.32 -8.13
CA THR A 91 -3.79 -13.92 -8.53
C THR A 91 -4.60 -13.38 -7.36
N LYS A 92 -5.54 -12.48 -7.68
CA LYS A 92 -6.49 -11.98 -6.67
C LYS A 92 -7.40 -13.08 -6.14
N GLU A 93 -7.70 -14.11 -6.93
CA GLU A 93 -8.55 -15.23 -6.53
C GLU A 93 -7.89 -16.05 -5.42
N GLU A 94 -6.58 -16.33 -5.51
CA GLU A 94 -5.81 -17.00 -4.46
C GLU A 94 -5.81 -16.20 -3.16
N VAL A 95 -5.59 -14.88 -3.26
CA VAL A 95 -5.61 -13.99 -2.09
C VAL A 95 -7.01 -13.87 -1.48
N PHE A 96 -8.06 -13.88 -2.31
CA PHE A 96 -9.44 -13.76 -1.87
C PHE A 96 -9.89 -14.91 -0.95
N GLU A 97 -9.27 -16.10 -1.08
CA GLU A 97 -9.52 -17.22 -0.17
C GLU A 97 -9.15 -16.91 1.30
N TYR A 98 -8.22 -15.97 1.51
CA TYR A 98 -7.71 -15.58 2.84
C TYR A 98 -8.16 -14.19 3.27
N ILE A 99 -8.25 -13.25 2.33
CA ILE A 99 -8.76 -11.90 2.55
C ILE A 99 -9.99 -11.69 1.66
N PRO A 100 -11.22 -11.90 2.17
CA PRO A 100 -12.45 -11.69 1.41
C PRO A 100 -12.81 -10.19 1.27
N ASP A 101 -11.86 -9.39 0.80
CA ASP A 101 -11.98 -7.95 0.52
C ASP A 101 -11.67 -7.71 -0.97
N VAL A 102 -12.70 -7.41 -1.74
CA VAL A 102 -12.61 -7.27 -3.20
C VAL A 102 -11.65 -6.14 -3.58
N THR A 103 -11.73 -4.98 -2.92
CA THR A 103 -10.87 -3.84 -3.25
C THR A 103 -9.40 -4.12 -2.93
N TYR A 104 -9.12 -4.84 -1.83
CA TYR A 104 -7.76 -5.29 -1.52
C TYR A 104 -7.21 -6.20 -2.62
N CYS A 105 -8.00 -7.20 -3.03
CA CYS A 105 -7.55 -8.20 -4.00
C CYS A 105 -7.39 -7.59 -5.40
N GLU A 106 -8.24 -6.64 -5.79
CA GLU A 106 -8.07 -5.85 -7.02
C GLU A 106 -6.79 -4.99 -7.00
N LEU A 107 -6.48 -4.37 -5.86
CA LEU A 107 -5.23 -3.62 -5.68
C LEU A 107 -4.01 -4.55 -5.77
N PHE A 108 -4.08 -5.74 -5.17
CA PHE A 108 -3.02 -6.74 -5.23
C PHE A 108 -2.69 -7.11 -6.67
N GLU A 109 -3.67 -7.57 -7.44
CA GLU A 109 -3.47 -7.95 -8.85
C GLU A 109 -2.94 -6.77 -9.68
N LYS A 110 -3.42 -5.56 -9.42
CA LYS A 110 -2.96 -4.36 -10.12
C LYS A 110 -1.48 -4.03 -9.82
N ILE A 111 -1.04 -4.22 -8.58
CA ILE A 111 0.32 -3.88 -8.14
C ILE A 111 1.32 -4.94 -8.57
N ILE A 112 1.00 -6.22 -8.38
CA ILE A 112 1.89 -7.33 -8.76
C ILE A 112 1.92 -7.51 -10.29
N GLY A 113 0.81 -7.21 -10.98
CA GLY A 113 0.74 -7.26 -12.44
C GLY A 113 1.67 -6.27 -13.16
N ASP A 114 1.99 -5.11 -12.56
CA ASP A 114 2.89 -4.10 -13.14
C ASP A 114 4.38 -4.49 -12.97
N ASP A 115 4.72 -5.32 -11.96
CA ASP A 115 6.09 -5.83 -11.76
C ASP A 115 6.50 -6.91 -12.78
N ASN A 116 5.52 -7.57 -13.43
CA ASN A 116 5.77 -8.58 -14.46
C ASN A 116 6.21 -8.02 -15.82
N ASP A 117 6.17 -6.68 -16.03
CA ASP A 117 6.66 -6.02 -17.24
C ASP A 117 8.15 -5.60 -17.16
N VAL A 118 8.83 -5.91 -16.05
CA VAL A 118 10.30 -5.73 -15.96
C VAL A 118 10.99 -7.00 -16.45
N GLU A 119 11.16 -7.12 -17.76
CA GLU A 119 12.10 -8.09 -18.34
C GLU A 119 13.45 -7.98 -17.60
N LEU A 120 13.83 -9.07 -16.93
CA LEU A 120 15.17 -9.31 -16.41
C LEU A 120 16.17 -9.32 -17.58
N VAL A 121 16.68 -8.14 -17.95
CA VAL A 121 17.88 -8.04 -18.78
C VAL A 121 19.06 -8.37 -17.87
N ILE A 122 19.37 -9.67 -17.79
CA ILE A 122 20.62 -10.16 -17.21
C ILE A 122 21.73 -9.89 -18.23
N TYR A 123 22.65 -8.99 -17.90
CA TYR A 123 23.92 -8.80 -18.61
C TYR A 123 24.96 -9.83 -18.16
#